data_AF-A0AAU8S2R4-F1
#
_entry.id   AF-A0AAU8S2R4-F1
#
_cell.length_a   1.000
_cell.length_b   1.000
_cell.length_c   1.000
_cell.angle_alpha   90.00
_cell.angle_beta   90.00
_cell.angle_gamma   90.00
#
_symmetry.space_group_name_H-M   'P 1'
#
loop_
_entity.id
_entity.type
_entity.pdbx_description
1 polymer ?
#
loop_
_entity_poly.entity_id
_entity_poly.type
_entity_poly.pdbx_seq_one_letter_code
_entity_poly.pdbx_strand_id
1 'polypeptide(L)'
;MSIMQQSSKAQDRALGVWFQSIQQGQVKLPRFQRFEAWDRNRVTGFLNTIINNLPVGVTLALEVGDVEKFESRYISTAEPPAAGRVNQHLLDGQQRLTAFWRSMHNNYKWETYFVYLPQFDRYYDKSGDEVEVCCIPRWINKNGLHMPRWADDPRSSFERGFVPISLLRPGDLVGEIDVWLASATNHLRPSKGDSDAWEQMEKYNVLREQFKNELCTLRERVTHFNLPYLSLPAGTSKEVALQVFINMNTNSKPLSLYDIIVAEVESVAGRSLHELQVALDEKCPYVRRYGELGDLILSTSALLQEKIPNTRGMVEMSKTLMLDNWPTLERGLERMVAMLASQGIYDSARLPTNAVLAVLAASYALIPEHGDFLGNAEKLLRRYLWSSFFSDRYENSAASRAFADFKALKLLLQKKSFSDEDLAGVPVLDRSQHPLATVDELMNAGWPKGAGIEARAIMAVTTYLGAVDFADHKPASYESLQGREYHHVFPDALLAEANIPSYLALNCALITWKTNRSIGRKDPLNYLKDRVEWAGEDTVRKRLKTHLIDYDDLAKANYGAVSGDEFVELLNADFTAFLRNRALLVEAAMKQLADGESSDLHDLWSVLNSVEEAVV
;
A
#
# COMPACT_ATOMS: atom_id res chain seq x y z
N MET A 1 -32.58 -4.29 4.98
CA MET A 1 -31.67 -4.31 6.14
C MET A 1 -31.17 -2.88 6.36
N SER A 2 -31.29 -2.37 7.58
CA SER A 2 -31.03 -0.97 7.92
C SER A 2 -29.55 -0.60 7.71
N ILE A 3 -29.32 0.45 6.93
CA ILE A 3 -28.01 1.04 6.60
C ILE A 3 -27.27 1.59 7.85
N MET A 4 -27.93 1.67 9.01
CA MET A 4 -27.37 2.26 10.24
C MET A 4 -26.54 1.34 11.14
N GLN A 5 -26.38 0.04 10.85
CA GLN A 5 -25.68 -0.89 11.74
C GLN A 5 -24.17 -1.08 11.47
N GLN A 6 -23.58 -0.38 10.50
CA GLN A 6 -22.18 -0.59 10.10
C GLN A 6 -21.15 0.40 10.69
N SER A 7 -21.56 1.39 11.50
CA SER A 7 -20.59 2.33 12.09
C SER A 7 -19.91 1.77 13.34
N SER A 8 -18.64 2.14 13.54
CA SER A 8 -17.87 1.83 14.75
C SER A 8 -18.50 2.49 15.98
N LYS A 9 -18.55 1.78 17.11
CA LYS A 9 -19.05 2.32 18.39
C LYS A 9 -17.90 2.58 19.36
N ALA A 10 -17.80 3.79 19.88
CA ALA A 10 -16.95 4.07 21.04
C ALA A 10 -17.61 3.50 22.30
N GLN A 11 -16.85 2.74 23.07
CA GLN A 11 -17.29 2.12 24.31
C GLN A 11 -16.21 2.25 25.37
N ASP A 12 -16.66 2.35 26.61
CA ASP A 12 -15.80 2.33 27.79
C ASP A 12 -15.66 0.90 28.29
N ARG A 13 -14.45 0.54 28.71
CA ARG A 13 -14.19 -0.76 29.33
C ARG A 13 -13.05 -0.63 30.34
N ALA A 14 -13.36 -1.00 31.58
CA ALA A 14 -12.37 -1.03 32.65
C ALA A 14 -11.29 -2.08 32.39
N LEU A 15 -10.05 -1.80 32.81
CA LEU A 15 -8.92 -2.73 32.67
C LEU A 15 -9.17 -4.07 33.39
N GLY A 16 -9.92 -4.09 34.49
CA GLY A 16 -10.33 -5.35 35.13
C GLY A 16 -11.15 -6.25 34.22
N VAL A 17 -12.04 -5.68 33.39
CA VAL A 17 -12.84 -6.43 32.42
C VAL A 17 -11.98 -6.87 31.23
N TRP A 18 -11.07 -6.01 30.75
CA TRP A 18 -10.07 -6.40 29.76
C TRP A 18 -9.23 -7.59 30.26
N PHE A 19 -8.75 -7.52 31.50
CA PHE A 19 -7.95 -8.57 32.13
C PHE A 19 -8.68 -9.91 32.13
N GLN A 20 -9.93 -9.94 32.61
CA GLN A 20 -10.74 -11.16 32.63
C GLN A 20 -10.99 -11.71 31.21
N SER A 21 -11.27 -10.84 30.25
CA SER A 21 -11.51 -11.24 28.86
C SER A 21 -10.25 -11.86 28.22
N ILE A 22 -9.08 -11.32 28.53
CA ILE A 22 -7.78 -11.86 28.09
C ILE A 22 -7.51 -13.20 28.80
N GLN A 23 -7.72 -13.28 30.11
CA GLN A 23 -7.50 -14.48 30.91
C GLN A 23 -8.36 -15.66 30.45
N GLN A 24 -9.60 -15.40 30.01
CA GLN A 24 -10.51 -16.41 29.48
C GLN A 24 -10.24 -16.74 27.99
N GLY A 25 -9.23 -16.11 27.36
CA GLY A 25 -8.90 -16.30 25.96
C GLY A 25 -9.93 -15.72 24.97
N GLN A 26 -10.79 -14.80 25.43
CA GLN A 26 -11.85 -14.20 24.60
C GLN A 26 -11.34 -13.10 23.67
N VAL A 27 -10.18 -12.51 23.99
CA VAL A 27 -9.52 -11.49 23.19
C VAL A 27 -8.26 -12.09 22.58
N LYS A 28 -8.17 -12.07 21.24
CA LYS A 28 -6.99 -12.53 20.49
C LYS A 28 -6.47 -11.44 19.57
N LEU A 29 -5.20 -11.58 19.16
CA LEU A 29 -4.53 -10.73 18.21
C LEU A 29 -4.54 -11.39 16.83
N PRO A 30 -4.99 -10.72 15.76
CA PRO A 30 -4.75 -11.22 14.40
C PRO A 30 -3.26 -11.43 14.14
N ARG A 31 -2.90 -12.51 13.44
CA ARG A 31 -1.49 -12.90 13.23
C ARG A 31 -0.66 -11.89 12.45
N PHE A 32 -1.29 -11.05 11.62
CA PHE A 32 -0.60 -10.01 10.87
C PHE A 32 -0.07 -8.85 11.75
N GLN A 33 -0.43 -8.81 13.04
CA GLN A 33 0.14 -7.84 13.95
C GLN A 33 1.57 -8.18 14.33
N ARG A 34 2.40 -7.13 14.42
CA ARG A 34 3.79 -7.24 14.90
C ARG A 34 3.84 -7.84 16.30
N PHE A 35 4.93 -8.53 16.64
CA PHE A 35 5.18 -8.96 18.01
C PHE A 35 5.34 -7.76 18.96
N GLU A 36 5.44 -8.06 20.26
CA GLU A 36 5.73 -7.07 21.30
C GLU A 36 7.00 -6.27 20.96
N ALA A 37 6.89 -4.94 21.03
CA ALA A 37 7.90 -4.01 20.56
C ALA A 37 8.09 -2.79 21.48
N TRP A 38 7.29 -2.66 22.55
CA TRP A 38 7.49 -1.60 23.53
C TRP A 38 8.75 -1.85 24.36
N ASP A 39 9.60 -0.82 24.45
CA ASP A 39 10.72 -0.81 25.38
C ASP A 39 10.26 -0.60 26.83
N ARG A 40 11.18 -0.82 27.78
CA ARG A 40 10.90 -0.69 29.21
C ARG A 40 10.36 0.68 29.62
N ASN A 41 10.79 1.76 28.95
CA ASN A 41 10.38 3.13 29.30
C ASN A 41 8.93 3.38 28.87
N ARG A 42 8.52 2.88 27.71
CA ARG A 42 7.12 2.95 27.25
C ARG A 42 6.19 2.16 28.15
N VAL A 43 6.59 0.96 28.56
CA VAL A 43 5.83 0.15 29.53
C VAL A 43 5.70 0.90 30.86
N THR A 44 6.80 1.40 31.41
CA THR A 44 6.79 2.21 32.64
C THR A 44 5.89 3.44 32.51
N GLY A 45 6.02 4.21 31.42
CA GLY A 45 5.21 5.40 31.18
C GLY A 45 3.71 5.08 31.14
N PHE A 46 3.32 4.00 30.46
CA PHE A 46 1.93 3.55 30.40
C PHE A 46 1.39 3.11 31.77
N LEU A 47 2.18 2.36 32.55
CA LEU A 47 1.77 1.95 33.89
C LEU A 47 1.66 3.16 34.84
N ASN A 48 2.55 4.15 34.70
CA ASN A 48 2.47 5.43 35.40
C ASN A 48 1.18 6.19 35.07
N THR A 49 0.79 6.22 33.79
CA THR A 49 -0.50 6.79 33.37
C THR A 49 -1.68 6.13 34.10
N ILE A 50 -1.65 4.80 34.28
CA ILE A 50 -2.70 4.06 34.99
C ILE A 50 -2.72 4.42 36.49
N ILE A 51 -1.57 4.37 37.16
CA ILE A 51 -1.49 4.61 38.61
C ILE A 51 -1.88 6.05 38.98
N ASN A 52 -1.52 7.00 38.11
CA ASN A 52 -1.87 8.41 38.27
C ASN A 52 -3.24 8.78 37.65
N ASN A 53 -4.00 7.79 37.17
CA ASN A 53 -5.32 7.95 36.56
C ASN A 53 -5.36 9.04 35.47
N LEU A 54 -4.31 9.08 34.65
CA LEU A 54 -4.18 10.01 33.54
C LEU A 54 -4.82 9.43 32.26
N PRO A 55 -5.27 10.28 31.31
CA PRO A 55 -5.88 9.80 30.07
C PRO A 55 -4.92 8.93 29.24
N VAL A 56 -5.43 7.85 28.67
CA VAL A 56 -4.72 7.03 27.69
C VAL A 56 -5.52 6.96 26.39
N GLY A 57 -4.82 6.73 25.27
CA GLY A 57 -5.45 6.58 23.96
C GLY A 57 -6.43 5.41 23.90
N VAL A 58 -7.14 5.32 22.77
CA VAL A 58 -8.15 4.28 22.51
C VAL A 58 -7.54 2.98 21.99
N THR A 59 -8.30 1.89 22.07
CA THR A 59 -8.01 0.62 21.37
C THR A 59 -9.04 0.36 20.27
N LEU A 60 -8.76 -0.55 19.34
CA LEU A 60 -9.70 -0.96 18.29
C LEU A 60 -9.91 -2.47 18.38
N ALA A 61 -11.17 -2.91 18.45
CA ALA A 61 -11.52 -4.32 18.49
C ALA A 61 -12.57 -4.66 17.43
N LEU A 62 -12.46 -5.83 16.82
CA LEU A 62 -13.46 -6.43 15.95
C LEU A 62 -14.19 -7.52 16.73
N GLU A 63 -15.50 -7.38 16.88
CA GLU A 63 -16.34 -8.44 17.44
C GLU A 63 -16.29 -9.68 16.54
N VAL A 64 -16.23 -10.85 17.16
CA VAL A 64 -16.22 -12.15 16.50
C VAL A 64 -17.59 -12.80 16.68
N GLY A 65 -18.21 -13.16 15.56
CA GLY A 65 -19.44 -13.95 15.53
C GLY A 65 -19.14 -15.42 15.79
N ASP A 66 -19.66 -16.31 14.95
CA ASP A 66 -19.43 -17.76 15.12
C ASP A 66 -18.08 -18.23 14.57
N VAL A 67 -17.49 -17.48 13.65
CA VAL A 67 -16.22 -17.82 13.00
C VAL A 67 -15.25 -16.64 13.11
N GLU A 68 -14.01 -16.93 13.50
CA GLU A 68 -12.91 -15.96 13.48
C GLU A 68 -12.60 -15.53 12.03
N LYS A 69 -12.54 -14.22 11.76
CA LYS A 69 -12.26 -13.72 10.40
C LYS A 69 -10.77 -13.75 10.03
N PHE A 70 -9.92 -13.77 11.04
CA PHE A 70 -8.47 -13.76 10.91
C PHE A 70 -7.90 -14.96 11.65
N GLU A 71 -6.83 -15.54 11.09
CA GLU A 71 -5.94 -16.36 11.91
C GLU A 71 -5.39 -15.51 13.05
N SER A 72 -5.43 -16.04 14.26
CA SER A 72 -5.18 -15.27 15.47
C SER A 72 -4.22 -16.00 16.41
N ARG A 73 -3.72 -15.25 17.40
CA ARG A 73 -2.88 -15.73 18.49
C ARG A 73 -3.30 -15.07 19.80
N TYR A 74 -2.92 -15.67 20.92
CA TYR A 74 -3.14 -15.06 22.23
C TYR A 74 -2.22 -13.84 22.43
N ILE A 75 -2.58 -12.99 23.38
CA ILE A 75 -1.64 -11.99 23.91
C ILE A 75 -0.45 -12.75 24.50
N SER A 76 0.75 -12.19 24.35
CA SER A 76 2.00 -12.81 24.84
C SER A 76 1.84 -13.25 26.30
N THR A 77 2.09 -14.53 26.59
CA THR A 77 1.97 -15.17 27.92
C THR A 77 0.55 -15.28 28.49
N ALA A 78 -0.48 -15.13 27.64
CA ALA A 78 -1.89 -15.17 28.04
C ALA A 78 -2.64 -16.39 27.49
N GLU A 79 -1.93 -17.44 27.07
CA GLU A 79 -2.54 -18.69 26.61
C GLU A 79 -3.32 -19.36 27.75
N PRO A 80 -4.66 -19.52 27.65
CA PRO A 80 -5.43 -20.18 28.68
C PRO A 80 -5.19 -21.71 28.64
N PRO A 81 -5.35 -22.42 29.78
CA PRO A 81 -5.20 -23.88 29.84
C PRO A 81 -6.16 -24.64 28.91
N ALA A 82 -7.33 -24.07 28.64
CA ALA A 82 -8.31 -24.58 27.69
C ALA A 82 -8.74 -23.47 26.74
N ALA A 83 -8.92 -23.81 25.45
CA ALA A 83 -9.36 -22.85 24.45
C ALA A 83 -10.81 -22.41 24.71
N GLY A 84 -10.99 -21.14 25.06
CA GLY A 84 -12.30 -20.49 25.16
C GLY A 84 -12.83 -20.01 23.81
N ARG A 85 -14.10 -19.56 23.79
CA ARG A 85 -14.68 -18.86 22.63
C ARG A 85 -14.01 -17.50 22.46
N VAL A 86 -13.57 -17.20 21.25
CA VAL A 86 -13.06 -15.87 20.89
C VAL A 86 -14.23 -14.94 20.63
N ASN A 87 -14.31 -13.86 21.39
CA ASN A 87 -15.34 -12.84 21.24
C ASN A 87 -14.80 -11.62 20.48
N GLN A 88 -13.48 -11.36 20.54
CA GLN A 88 -12.90 -10.18 19.94
C GLN A 88 -11.51 -10.43 19.34
N HIS A 89 -11.27 -9.81 18.18
CA HIS A 89 -9.94 -9.58 17.63
C HIS A 89 -9.50 -8.16 17.92
N LEU A 90 -8.45 -7.99 18.72
CA LEU A 90 -7.87 -6.69 18.99
C LEU A 90 -7.08 -6.23 17.76
N LEU A 91 -7.56 -5.21 17.06
CA LEU A 91 -6.94 -4.66 15.86
C LEU A 91 -5.92 -3.54 16.18
N ASP A 92 -6.14 -2.75 17.23
CA ASP A 92 -5.16 -1.77 17.73
C ASP A 92 -5.15 -1.74 19.26
N GLY A 93 -4.02 -1.35 19.84
CA GLY A 93 -3.81 -1.37 21.29
C GLY A 93 -3.10 -2.61 21.82
N GLN A 94 -2.59 -3.48 20.93
CA GLN A 94 -1.92 -4.73 21.34
C GLN A 94 -0.76 -4.50 22.30
N GLN A 95 0.04 -3.44 22.10
CA GLN A 95 1.20 -3.17 22.94
C GLN A 95 0.79 -2.75 24.36
N ARG A 96 -0.30 -1.97 24.49
CA ARG A 96 -0.85 -1.54 25.80
C ARG A 96 -1.38 -2.73 26.60
N LEU A 97 -2.23 -3.56 25.99
CA LEU A 97 -2.83 -4.70 26.67
C LEU A 97 -1.80 -5.81 26.96
N THR A 98 -0.81 -6.00 26.07
CA THR A 98 0.33 -6.91 26.35
C THR A 98 1.17 -6.38 27.51
N ALA A 99 1.53 -5.09 27.49
CA ALA A 99 2.28 -4.47 28.58
C ALA A 99 1.56 -4.58 29.92
N PHE A 100 0.24 -4.31 29.94
CA PHE A 100 -0.61 -4.47 31.11
C PHE A 100 -0.60 -5.92 31.62
N TRP A 101 -0.93 -6.88 30.75
CA TRP A 101 -1.02 -8.30 31.10
C TRP A 101 0.29 -8.82 31.70
N ARG A 102 1.41 -8.61 31.00
CA ARG A 102 2.73 -9.09 31.42
C ARG A 102 3.21 -8.44 32.71
N SER A 103 2.92 -7.16 32.91
CA SER A 103 3.29 -6.44 34.13
C SER A 103 2.48 -6.93 35.34
N MET A 104 1.17 -7.15 35.18
CA MET A 104 0.32 -7.72 36.25
C MET A 104 0.75 -9.14 36.66
N HIS A 105 1.55 -9.83 35.85
CA HIS A 105 2.17 -11.11 36.19
C HIS A 105 3.67 -11.02 36.50
N ASN A 106 4.28 -9.83 36.35
CA ASN A 106 5.72 -9.60 36.44
C ASN A 106 6.56 -10.66 35.70
N ASN A 107 6.12 -11.06 34.50
CA ASN A 107 6.69 -12.20 33.76
C ASN A 107 7.66 -11.79 32.64
N TYR A 108 8.29 -10.63 32.78
CA TYR A 108 9.41 -10.23 31.93
C TYR A 108 10.68 -10.93 32.37
N LYS A 109 11.53 -11.30 31.41
CA LYS A 109 12.76 -12.05 31.71
C LYS A 109 13.83 -11.18 32.36
N TRP A 110 13.96 -9.93 31.90
CA TRP A 110 15.06 -9.04 32.26
C TRP A 110 14.60 -7.77 32.98
N GLU A 111 13.34 -7.74 33.40
CA GLU A 111 12.70 -6.58 33.97
C GLU A 111 11.74 -7.02 35.07
N THR A 112 11.68 -6.26 36.16
CA THR A 112 10.63 -6.39 37.16
C THR A 112 10.07 -5.02 37.45
N TYR A 113 8.74 -4.90 37.46
CA TYR A 113 8.06 -3.63 37.65
C TYR A 113 7.56 -3.51 39.09
N PHE A 114 7.81 -2.35 39.67
CA PHE A 114 7.40 -1.98 41.02
C PHE A 114 6.63 -0.67 41.00
N VAL A 115 5.77 -0.49 41.99
CA VAL A 115 5.30 0.82 42.42
C VAL A 115 6.22 1.28 43.53
N TYR A 116 6.79 2.46 43.36
CA TYR A 116 7.53 3.16 44.40
C TYR A 116 6.56 3.99 45.22
N LEU A 117 6.56 3.76 46.53
CA LEU A 117 5.75 4.44 47.53
C LEU A 117 6.71 5.18 48.48
N PRO A 118 6.97 6.48 48.24
CA PRO A 118 7.96 7.22 49.01
C PRO A 118 7.74 7.21 50.52
N GLN A 119 6.47 7.18 50.95
CA GLN A 119 6.09 7.14 52.37
C GLN A 119 6.53 5.86 53.10
N PHE A 120 6.92 4.82 52.36
CA PHE A 120 7.43 3.56 52.91
C PHE A 120 8.94 3.36 52.66
N ASP A 121 9.62 4.27 51.97
CA ASP A 121 11.07 4.18 51.78
C ASP A 121 11.82 4.52 53.07
N ARG A 122 12.68 3.59 53.50
CA ARG A 122 13.54 3.69 54.68
C ARG A 122 15.01 3.50 54.33
N TYR A 123 15.31 3.32 53.05
CA TYR A 123 16.63 2.98 52.56
C TYR A 123 17.31 4.16 51.89
N TYR A 124 16.59 4.90 51.05
CA TYR A 124 17.13 6.09 50.38
C TYR A 124 16.77 7.35 51.18
N ASP A 125 17.79 8.11 51.57
CA ASP A 125 17.66 9.40 52.30
C ASP A 125 17.17 10.55 51.38
N LYS A 126 16.47 10.22 50.28
CA LYS A 126 15.97 11.16 49.27
C LYS A 126 14.53 10.82 48.93
N SER A 127 13.62 11.65 49.44
CA SER A 127 12.20 11.66 49.12
C SER A 127 11.98 12.21 47.70
N GLY A 128 11.68 11.32 46.76
CA GLY A 128 10.74 11.72 45.72
C GLY A 128 9.37 11.91 46.37
N ASP A 129 8.58 12.88 45.92
CA ASP A 129 7.28 13.17 46.55
C ASP A 129 6.10 12.44 45.87
N GLU A 130 6.35 11.72 44.77
CA GLU A 130 5.30 11.15 43.93
C GLU A 130 5.35 9.62 43.87
N VAL A 131 4.16 9.01 43.85
CA VAL A 131 4.00 7.59 43.58
C VAL A 131 4.25 7.35 42.10
N GLU A 132 5.20 6.47 41.79
CA GLU A 132 5.56 6.16 40.41
C GLU A 132 5.85 4.68 40.20
N VAL A 133 5.82 4.26 38.94
CA VAL A 133 6.23 2.95 38.48
C VAL A 133 7.70 3.00 38.14
N CYS A 134 8.46 2.06 38.71
CA CYS A 134 9.87 1.88 38.41
C CYS A 134 10.10 0.54 37.73
N CYS A 135 10.89 0.54 36.65
CA CYS A 135 11.41 -0.68 36.05
C CYS A 135 12.79 -0.97 36.62
N ILE A 136 12.93 -2.16 37.22
CA ILE A 136 14.22 -2.63 37.74
C ILE A 136 14.78 -3.65 36.76
N PRO A 137 15.90 -3.33 36.07
CA PRO A 137 16.59 -4.29 35.21
C PRO A 137 17.08 -5.50 36.01
N ARG A 138 16.92 -6.67 35.43
CA ARG A 138 17.27 -7.97 36.02
C ARG A 138 18.38 -8.61 35.21
N TRP A 139 19.34 -9.21 35.90
CA TRP A 139 20.41 -10.00 35.24
C TRP A 139 20.78 -11.21 36.09
N ILE A 140 21.40 -12.19 35.44
CA ILE A 140 21.96 -13.37 36.12
C ILE A 140 23.45 -13.09 36.36
N ASN A 141 23.89 -13.19 37.60
CA ASN A 141 25.30 -13.05 37.94
C ASN A 141 26.10 -14.33 37.63
N LYS A 142 27.43 -14.29 37.85
CA LYS A 142 28.33 -15.43 37.62
C LYS A 142 27.95 -16.71 38.40
N ASN A 143 27.16 -16.58 39.47
CA ASN A 143 26.73 -17.68 40.33
C ASN A 143 25.32 -18.19 39.96
N GLY A 144 24.75 -17.76 38.84
CA GLY A 144 23.41 -18.18 38.41
C GLY A 144 22.26 -17.51 39.18
N LEU A 145 22.53 -16.49 40.00
CA LEU A 145 21.51 -15.82 40.81
C LEU A 145 20.94 -14.59 40.09
N HIS A 146 19.63 -14.39 40.20
CA HIS A 146 18.94 -13.19 39.75
C HIS A 146 19.33 -11.98 40.61
N MET A 147 19.57 -10.86 39.93
CA MET A 147 20.02 -9.60 40.52
C MET A 147 19.15 -8.41 40.06
N PRO A 148 19.05 -7.35 40.88
CA PRO A 148 19.55 -7.30 42.25
C PRO A 148 18.70 -8.16 43.20
N ARG A 149 19.34 -8.85 44.16
CA ARG A 149 18.67 -9.81 45.06
C ARG A 149 17.51 -9.21 45.83
N TRP A 150 17.60 -7.91 46.15
CA TRP A 150 16.57 -7.22 46.91
C TRP A 150 15.22 -7.21 46.21
N ALA A 151 15.18 -7.28 44.86
CA ALA A 151 13.92 -7.22 44.12
C ALA A 151 13.12 -8.54 44.17
N ASP A 152 13.74 -9.66 44.57
CA ASP A 152 13.02 -10.92 44.85
C ASP A 152 12.71 -11.08 46.35
N ASP A 153 13.20 -10.17 47.19
CA ASP A 153 13.05 -10.23 48.65
C ASP A 153 12.00 -9.21 49.11
N PRO A 154 10.81 -9.64 49.58
CA PRO A 154 9.75 -8.75 50.03
C PRO A 154 10.21 -7.74 51.09
N ARG A 155 11.07 -8.18 52.02
CA ARG A 155 11.63 -7.32 53.06
C ARG A 155 12.45 -6.18 52.45
N SER A 156 13.47 -6.52 51.67
CA SER A 156 14.39 -5.53 51.10
C SER A 156 13.69 -4.62 50.09
N SER A 157 12.70 -5.13 49.34
CA SER A 157 11.88 -4.31 48.45
C SER A 157 11.04 -3.30 49.24
N PHE A 158 10.36 -3.76 50.30
CA PHE A 158 9.55 -2.89 51.16
C PHE A 158 10.38 -1.81 51.86
N GLU A 159 11.56 -2.17 52.39
CA GLU A 159 12.49 -1.19 53.00
C GLU A 159 12.92 -0.07 52.02
N ARG A 160 12.83 -0.30 50.71
CA ARG A 160 13.11 0.68 49.63
C ARG A 160 11.85 1.33 49.06
N GLY A 161 10.70 1.17 49.72
CA GLY A 161 9.42 1.68 49.22
C GLY A 161 8.89 0.97 47.97
N PHE A 162 9.48 -0.16 47.55
CA PHE A 162 9.08 -0.86 46.32
C PHE A 162 8.06 -1.98 46.58
N VAL A 163 6.94 -1.90 45.87
CA VAL A 163 5.87 -2.91 45.88
C VAL A 163 5.76 -3.56 44.50
N PRO A 164 5.84 -4.90 44.38
CA PRO A 164 5.70 -5.56 43.08
C PRO A 164 4.37 -5.20 42.43
N ILE A 165 4.41 -4.75 41.17
CA ILE A 165 3.19 -4.34 40.46
C ILE A 165 2.21 -5.50 40.26
N SER A 166 2.66 -6.75 40.32
CA SER A 166 1.82 -7.95 40.28
C SER A 166 0.80 -8.01 41.42
N LEU A 167 1.03 -7.33 42.54
CA LEU A 167 0.04 -7.18 43.62
C LEU A 167 -1.11 -6.23 43.24
N LEU A 168 -0.97 -5.47 42.15
CA LEU A 168 -2.04 -4.65 41.60
C LEU A 168 -3.00 -5.40 40.66
N ARG A 169 -2.71 -6.68 40.39
CA ARG A 169 -3.46 -7.49 39.43
C ARG A 169 -4.97 -7.52 39.78
N PRO A 170 -5.87 -7.29 38.80
CA PRO A 170 -7.31 -7.42 39.02
C PRO A 170 -7.71 -8.83 39.46
N GLY A 171 -8.69 -8.93 40.35
CA GLY A 171 -9.18 -10.20 40.91
C GLY A 171 -8.95 -10.32 42.43
N ASP A 172 -9.25 -11.48 43.01
CA ASP A 172 -9.01 -11.72 44.43
C ASP A 172 -7.53 -12.05 44.68
N LEU A 173 -6.85 -11.22 45.46
CA LEU A 173 -5.45 -11.39 45.88
C LEU A 173 -5.26 -11.18 47.38
N VAL A 174 -6.33 -11.22 48.18
CA VAL A 174 -6.24 -10.93 49.62
C VAL A 174 -5.19 -11.83 50.28
N GLY A 175 -5.21 -13.13 49.98
CA GLY A 175 -4.23 -14.08 50.48
C GLY A 175 -2.79 -13.82 50.03
N GLU A 176 -2.56 -13.51 48.74
CA GLU A 176 -1.22 -13.22 48.22
C GLU A 176 -0.64 -11.95 48.84
N ILE A 177 -1.46 -10.91 49.02
CA ILE A 177 -1.08 -9.65 49.65
C ILE A 177 -0.73 -9.87 51.12
N ASP A 178 -1.54 -10.63 51.85
CA ASP A 178 -1.27 -10.92 53.26
C ASP A 178 0.03 -11.71 53.46
N VAL A 179 0.31 -12.68 52.58
CA VAL A 179 1.58 -13.44 52.58
C VAL A 179 2.77 -12.54 52.27
N TRP A 180 2.66 -11.69 51.24
CA TRP A 180 3.72 -10.76 50.88
C TRP A 180 3.98 -9.75 52.00
N LEU A 181 2.93 -9.14 52.55
CA LEU A 181 3.01 -8.15 53.63
C LEU A 181 3.60 -8.74 54.91
N ALA A 182 3.22 -9.98 55.25
CA ALA A 182 3.83 -10.69 56.38
C ALA A 182 5.33 -10.90 56.16
N SER A 183 5.72 -11.37 54.97
CA SER A 183 7.13 -11.58 54.60
C SER A 183 7.93 -10.27 54.62
N ALA A 184 7.33 -9.17 54.17
CA ALA A 184 7.93 -7.86 54.14
C ALA A 184 8.13 -7.25 55.55
N THR A 185 7.15 -7.41 56.45
CA THR A 185 7.11 -6.64 57.72
C THR A 185 7.41 -7.43 58.97
N ASN A 186 7.46 -8.78 58.95
CA ASN A 186 7.64 -9.60 60.15
C ASN A 186 8.88 -9.24 60.99
N HIS A 187 9.94 -8.75 60.36
CA HIS A 187 11.17 -8.31 61.03
C HIS A 187 10.99 -7.03 61.88
N LEU A 188 9.93 -6.26 61.65
CA LEU A 188 9.55 -5.05 62.40
C LEU A 188 8.62 -5.37 63.58
N ARG A 189 8.19 -6.62 63.71
CA ARG A 189 7.26 -7.01 64.77
C ARG A 189 7.99 -6.98 66.13
N PRO A 190 7.52 -6.21 67.11
CA PRO A 190 8.19 -6.09 68.41
C PRO A 190 8.14 -7.41 69.20
N SER A 191 9.13 -7.58 70.08
CA SER A 191 9.22 -8.75 70.96
C SER A 191 8.39 -8.53 72.23
N LYS A 192 7.84 -9.60 72.80
CA LYS A 192 7.04 -9.54 74.04
C LYS A 192 7.81 -9.00 75.26
N GLY A 193 9.14 -8.89 75.19
CA GLY A 193 10.01 -8.45 76.28
C GLY A 193 10.47 -6.99 76.20
N ASP A 194 10.06 -6.23 75.18
CA ASP A 194 10.47 -4.83 75.01
C ASP A 194 9.72 -3.91 75.99
N SER A 195 10.41 -2.92 76.58
CA SER A 195 9.82 -1.98 77.56
C SER A 195 8.59 -1.24 77.02
N ASP A 196 8.58 -0.98 75.71
CA ASP A 196 7.54 -0.23 75.00
C ASP A 196 6.80 -1.11 73.96
N ALA A 197 6.73 -2.42 74.22
CA ALA A 197 6.20 -3.41 73.27
C ALA A 197 4.78 -3.08 72.77
N TRP A 198 3.92 -2.49 73.61
CA TRP A 198 2.55 -2.11 73.22
C TRP A 198 2.54 -0.96 72.19
N GLU A 199 3.30 0.10 72.44
CA GLU A 199 3.37 1.27 71.54
C GLU A 199 4.02 0.90 70.21
N GLN A 200 5.06 0.06 70.23
CA GLN A 200 5.69 -0.45 69.02
C GLN A 200 4.76 -1.37 68.22
N MET A 201 3.92 -2.16 68.90
CA MET A 201 2.94 -3.04 68.25
C MET A 201 1.83 -2.22 67.59
N GLU A 202 1.40 -1.12 68.22
CA GLU A 202 0.44 -0.20 67.63
C GLU A 202 1.01 0.47 66.37
N LYS A 203 2.24 0.99 66.42
CA LYS A 203 2.95 1.54 65.24
C LYS A 203 3.08 0.51 64.12
N TYR A 204 3.37 -0.73 64.45
CA TYR A 204 3.45 -1.85 63.49
C TYR A 204 2.10 -2.13 62.81
N ASN A 205 1.01 -2.16 63.57
CA ASN A 205 -0.33 -2.37 63.03
C ASN A 205 -0.78 -1.20 62.15
N VAL A 206 -0.55 0.04 62.59
CA VAL A 206 -0.85 1.25 61.84
C VAL A 206 -0.12 1.27 60.50
N LEU A 207 1.18 0.95 60.48
CA LEU A 207 1.96 0.86 59.24
C LEU A 207 1.37 -0.16 58.26
N ARG A 208 1.02 -1.36 58.75
CA ARG A 208 0.43 -2.43 57.91
C ARG A 208 -0.92 -2.02 57.35
N GLU A 209 -1.73 -1.34 58.16
CA GLU A 209 -3.04 -0.85 57.75
C GLU A 209 -2.91 0.27 56.70
N GLN A 210 -2.01 1.22 56.91
CA GLN A 210 -1.68 2.27 55.93
C GLN A 210 -1.24 1.67 54.59
N PHE A 211 -0.36 0.68 54.62
CA PHE A 211 0.08 -0.02 53.42
C PHE A 211 -1.07 -0.72 52.70
N LYS A 212 -1.91 -1.45 53.45
CA LYS A 212 -3.09 -2.12 52.87
C LYS A 212 -4.03 -1.13 52.21
N ASN A 213 -4.31 0.00 52.86
CA ASN A 213 -5.18 1.04 52.34
C ASN A 213 -4.63 1.69 51.06
N GLU A 214 -3.32 1.97 51.03
CA GLU A 214 -2.66 2.49 49.83
C GLU A 214 -2.72 1.47 48.68
N LEU A 215 -2.39 0.21 48.96
CA LEU A 215 -2.43 -0.85 47.97
C LEU A 215 -3.85 -1.09 47.45
N CYS A 216 -4.86 -1.12 48.32
CA CYS A 216 -6.26 -1.22 47.93
C CYS A 216 -6.67 -0.06 47.01
N THR A 217 -6.26 1.18 47.32
CA THR A 217 -6.53 2.34 46.48
C THR A 217 -5.92 2.19 45.10
N LEU A 218 -4.67 1.74 45.01
CA LEU A 218 -3.98 1.49 43.73
C LEU A 218 -4.65 0.36 42.94
N ARG A 219 -5.10 -0.70 43.61
CA ARG A 219 -5.83 -1.82 43.00
C ARG A 219 -7.17 -1.40 42.44
N GLU A 220 -7.91 -0.59 43.18
CA GLU A 220 -9.17 0.02 42.74
C GLU A 220 -8.95 0.88 41.50
N ARG A 221 -7.91 1.73 41.50
CA ARG A 221 -7.52 2.52 40.32
C ARG A 221 -7.23 1.62 39.12
N VAL A 222 -6.36 0.62 39.26
CA VAL A 222 -6.01 -0.29 38.17
C VAL A 222 -7.24 -1.06 37.65
N THR A 223 -8.09 -1.58 38.55
CA THR A 223 -9.24 -2.40 38.19
C THR A 223 -10.28 -1.59 37.43
N HIS A 224 -10.54 -0.35 37.86
CA HIS A 224 -11.57 0.52 37.31
C HIS A 224 -11.06 1.54 36.29
N PHE A 225 -9.74 1.57 36.01
CA PHE A 225 -9.16 2.43 34.99
C PHE A 225 -9.82 2.16 33.64
N ASN A 226 -10.42 3.19 33.06
CA ASN A 226 -11.13 3.07 31.79
C ASN A 226 -10.15 3.12 30.61
N LEU A 227 -10.08 2.02 29.85
CA LEU A 227 -9.38 1.98 28.57
C LEU A 227 -10.43 1.95 27.44
N PRO A 228 -10.79 3.12 26.87
CA PRO A 228 -11.82 3.21 25.85
C PRO A 228 -11.42 2.45 24.59
N TYR A 229 -12.43 1.95 23.86
CA TYR A 229 -12.21 1.23 22.62
C TYR A 229 -13.28 1.51 21.57
N LEU A 230 -12.86 1.43 20.31
CA LEU A 230 -13.75 1.40 19.15
C LEU A 230 -14.06 -0.07 18.83
N SER A 231 -15.35 -0.41 18.84
CA SER A 231 -15.84 -1.73 18.47
C SER A 231 -16.35 -1.74 17.03
N LEU A 232 -15.83 -2.64 16.21
CA LEU A 232 -16.35 -2.98 14.90
C LEU A 232 -17.31 -4.18 15.02
N PRO A 233 -18.53 -4.10 14.47
CA PRO A 233 -19.51 -5.19 14.55
C PRO A 233 -19.01 -6.52 13.98
N ALA A 234 -19.59 -7.62 14.46
CA ALA A 234 -19.26 -8.98 13.97
C ALA A 234 -19.60 -9.18 12.49
N GLY A 235 -20.50 -8.38 11.92
CA GLY A 235 -20.81 -8.38 10.48
C GLY A 235 -19.79 -7.63 9.60
N THR A 236 -18.84 -6.87 10.17
CA THR A 236 -17.86 -6.10 9.39
C THR A 236 -16.97 -7.03 8.57
N SER A 237 -16.86 -6.81 7.25
CA SER A 237 -16.06 -7.68 6.38
C SER A 237 -14.57 -7.67 6.74
N LYS A 238 -13.85 -8.74 6.37
CA LYS A 238 -12.39 -8.85 6.58
C LYS A 238 -11.65 -7.65 5.96
N GLU A 239 -12.05 -7.26 4.75
CA GLU A 239 -11.52 -6.09 4.03
C GLU A 239 -11.71 -4.77 4.77
N VAL A 240 -12.94 -4.47 5.22
CA VAL A 240 -13.24 -3.21 5.93
C VAL A 240 -12.47 -3.16 7.25
N ALA A 241 -12.39 -4.27 7.98
CA ALA A 241 -11.61 -4.34 9.22
C ALA A 241 -10.12 -4.07 8.98
N LEU A 242 -9.52 -4.61 7.90
CA LEU A 242 -8.14 -4.32 7.53
C LEU A 242 -7.95 -2.87 7.09
N GLN A 243 -8.87 -2.30 6.32
CA GLN A 243 -8.76 -0.91 5.89
C GLN A 243 -8.82 0.05 7.08
N VAL A 244 -9.74 -0.18 8.03
CA VAL A 244 -9.82 0.59 9.27
C VAL A 244 -8.52 0.46 10.06
N PHE A 245 -7.97 -0.76 10.18
CA PHE A 245 -6.67 -0.98 10.82
C PHE A 245 -5.54 -0.21 10.13
N ILE A 246 -5.40 -0.30 8.81
CA ILE A 246 -4.35 0.39 8.04
C ILE A 246 -4.47 1.91 8.22
N ASN A 247 -5.69 2.45 8.13
CA ASN A 247 -5.94 3.89 8.26
C ASN A 247 -5.70 4.41 9.68
N MET A 248 -5.96 3.58 10.71
CA MET A 248 -5.76 3.95 12.12
C MET A 248 -4.36 3.66 12.65
N ASN A 249 -3.56 2.86 11.94
CA ASN A 249 -2.21 2.50 12.36
C ASN A 249 -1.26 3.68 12.15
N THR A 250 -1.25 4.59 13.13
CA THR A 250 -0.44 5.82 13.17
C THR A 250 1.00 5.60 13.67
N ASN A 251 1.46 4.35 13.77
CA ASN A 251 2.86 4.08 14.12
C ASN A 251 3.80 4.63 13.04
N SER A 252 5.06 4.87 13.41
CA SER A 252 6.12 5.44 12.56
C SER A 252 6.39 4.68 11.23
N LYS A 253 5.83 3.48 11.04
CA LYS A 253 5.70 2.80 9.75
C LYS A 253 4.34 2.09 9.70
N PRO A 254 3.33 2.63 9.00
CA PRO A 254 2.04 1.96 8.80
C PRO A 254 2.24 0.59 8.15
N LEU A 255 1.45 -0.41 8.55
CA LEU A 255 1.45 -1.72 7.89
C LEU A 255 0.67 -1.60 6.57
N SER A 256 1.31 -1.88 5.45
CA SER A 256 0.64 -1.98 4.15
C SER A 256 -0.17 -3.28 4.05
N LEU A 257 -1.09 -3.35 3.08
CA LEU A 257 -1.78 -4.61 2.75
C LEU A 257 -0.79 -5.72 2.42
N TYR A 258 0.29 -5.38 1.72
CA TYR A 258 1.37 -6.30 1.41
C TYR A 258 2.00 -6.87 2.69
N ASP A 259 2.36 -6.02 3.66
CA ASP A 259 2.93 -6.48 4.93
C ASP A 259 1.97 -7.40 5.70
N ILE A 260 0.66 -7.15 5.62
CA ILE A 260 -0.36 -7.99 6.23
C ILE A 260 -0.37 -9.38 5.59
N ILE A 261 -0.35 -9.44 4.26
CA ILE A 261 -0.35 -10.71 3.51
C ILE A 261 0.97 -11.46 3.70
N VAL A 262 2.11 -10.77 3.75
CA VAL A 262 3.41 -11.36 4.11
C VAL A 262 3.31 -12.11 5.44
N ALA A 263 2.77 -11.47 6.47
CA ALA A 263 2.66 -12.08 7.79
C ALA A 263 1.69 -13.29 7.80
N GLU A 264 0.61 -13.25 7.02
CA GLU A 264 -0.26 -14.43 6.80
C GLU A 264 0.48 -15.56 6.07
N VAL A 265 1.27 -15.25 5.04
CA VAL A 265 2.07 -16.23 4.27
C VAL A 265 3.14 -16.89 5.14
N GLU A 266 3.89 -16.11 5.92
CA GLU A 266 4.92 -16.60 6.84
C GLU A 266 4.32 -17.53 7.91
N SER A 267 3.12 -17.23 8.39
CA SER A 267 2.38 -18.06 9.34
C SER A 267 2.02 -19.44 8.77
N VAL A 268 1.58 -19.49 7.51
CA VAL A 268 1.06 -20.71 6.88
C VAL A 268 2.18 -21.62 6.35
N ALA A 269 3.24 -21.02 5.79
CA ALA A 269 4.23 -21.78 5.02
C ALA A 269 5.66 -21.70 5.57
N GLY A 270 5.93 -20.85 6.57
CA GLY A 270 7.28 -20.64 7.11
C GLY A 270 8.29 -20.08 6.11
N ARG A 271 7.82 -19.57 4.96
CA ARG A 271 8.64 -18.93 3.92
C ARG A 271 8.40 -17.43 3.93
N SER A 272 9.45 -16.63 3.83
CA SER A 272 9.29 -15.18 3.77
C SER A 272 8.91 -14.73 2.37
N LEU A 273 7.76 -14.06 2.26
CA LEU A 273 7.33 -13.46 1.00
C LEU A 273 8.26 -12.29 0.59
N HIS A 274 8.93 -11.63 1.55
CA HIS A 274 9.94 -10.63 1.24
C HIS A 274 11.16 -11.22 0.53
N GLU A 275 11.66 -12.38 0.99
CA GLU A 275 12.78 -13.06 0.32
C GLU A 275 12.42 -13.44 -1.12
N LEU A 276 11.19 -13.91 -1.34
CA LEU A 276 10.70 -14.24 -2.67
C LEU A 276 10.58 -12.99 -3.57
N GLN A 277 10.09 -11.87 -3.02
CA GLN A 277 10.05 -10.60 -3.74
C GLN A 277 11.45 -10.12 -4.12
N VAL A 278 12.43 -10.22 -3.21
CA VAL A 278 13.83 -9.84 -3.48
C VAL A 278 14.40 -10.70 -4.60
N ALA A 279 14.22 -12.02 -4.53
CA ALA A 279 14.67 -12.93 -5.59
C ALA A 279 14.02 -12.63 -6.95
N LEU A 280 12.73 -12.25 -6.96
CA LEU A 280 12.04 -11.81 -8.17
C LEU A 280 12.62 -10.50 -8.73
N ASP A 281 12.92 -9.51 -7.87
CA ASP A 281 13.53 -8.24 -8.32
C ASP A 281 14.95 -8.47 -8.88
N GLU A 282 15.72 -9.38 -8.29
CA GLU A 282 17.04 -9.75 -8.82
C GLU A 282 16.95 -10.46 -10.17
N LYS A 283 15.96 -11.35 -10.34
CA LYS A 283 15.76 -12.12 -11.58
C LYS A 283 15.15 -11.28 -12.70
N CYS A 284 14.19 -10.43 -12.38
CA CYS A 284 13.47 -9.59 -13.35
C CYS A 284 13.33 -8.15 -12.84
N PRO A 285 14.44 -7.38 -12.81
CA PRO A 285 14.46 -6.02 -12.24
C PRO A 285 13.62 -5.02 -13.04
N TYR A 286 13.18 -5.40 -14.24
CA TYR A 286 12.41 -4.53 -15.13
C TYR A 286 10.92 -4.46 -14.76
N VAL A 287 10.39 -5.39 -13.96
CA VAL A 287 8.99 -5.38 -13.50
C VAL A 287 8.67 -4.08 -12.76
N ARG A 288 9.61 -3.60 -11.93
CA ARG A 288 9.47 -2.36 -11.15
C ARG A 288 9.34 -1.08 -11.99
N ARG A 289 9.63 -1.16 -13.30
CA ARG A 289 9.40 -0.03 -14.22
C ARG A 289 7.91 0.28 -14.36
N TYR A 290 7.03 -0.69 -14.13
CA TYR A 290 5.59 -0.59 -14.40
C TYR A 290 4.72 -0.41 -13.15
N GLY A 291 5.24 -0.69 -11.95
CA GLY A 291 4.52 -0.51 -10.70
C GLY A 291 5.25 -1.09 -9.49
N GLU A 292 4.67 -0.90 -8.31
CA GLU A 292 5.18 -1.47 -7.07
C GLU A 292 5.12 -3.01 -7.13
N LEU A 293 6.26 -3.65 -6.83
CA LEU A 293 6.39 -5.09 -7.02
C LEU A 293 5.42 -5.88 -6.13
N GLY A 294 5.19 -5.42 -4.89
CA GLY A 294 4.21 -6.02 -3.98
C GLY A 294 2.79 -6.02 -4.55
N ASP A 295 2.34 -4.91 -5.12
CA ASP A 295 1.01 -4.79 -5.72
C ASP A 295 0.86 -5.68 -6.96
N LEU A 296 1.92 -5.76 -7.79
CA LEU A 296 1.93 -6.63 -8.97
C LEU A 296 1.91 -8.11 -8.59
N ILE A 297 2.67 -8.51 -7.57
CA ILE A 297 2.65 -9.88 -7.01
C ILE A 297 1.24 -10.22 -6.52
N LEU A 298 0.64 -9.36 -5.70
CA LEU A 298 -0.68 -9.63 -5.11
C LEU A 298 -1.81 -9.63 -6.13
N SER A 299 -1.82 -8.66 -7.04
CA SER A 299 -2.86 -8.54 -8.08
C SER A 299 -2.82 -9.72 -9.04
N THR A 300 -1.62 -10.12 -9.48
CA THR A 300 -1.43 -11.28 -10.36
C THR A 300 -1.81 -12.57 -9.63
N SER A 301 -1.38 -12.73 -8.36
CA SER A 301 -1.76 -13.88 -7.53
C SER A 301 -3.27 -14.00 -7.34
N ALA A 302 -3.97 -12.88 -7.15
CA ALA A 302 -5.42 -12.86 -7.03
C ALA A 302 -6.08 -13.36 -8.33
N LEU A 303 -5.66 -12.86 -9.49
CA LEU A 303 -6.21 -13.30 -10.78
C LEU A 303 -5.93 -14.78 -11.07
N LEU A 304 -4.72 -15.28 -10.78
CA LEU A 304 -4.37 -16.70 -10.93
C LEU A 304 -5.30 -17.61 -10.12
N GLN A 305 -5.88 -17.11 -9.03
CA GLN A 305 -6.85 -17.80 -8.17
C GLN A 305 -8.31 -17.40 -8.45
N GLU A 306 -8.58 -16.76 -9.59
CA GLU A 306 -9.90 -16.25 -9.98
C GLU A 306 -10.56 -15.34 -8.92
N LYS A 307 -9.73 -14.48 -8.30
CA LYS A 307 -10.16 -13.41 -7.42
C LYS A 307 -9.97 -12.06 -8.09
N ILE A 308 -10.78 -11.07 -7.66
CA ILE A 308 -10.68 -9.69 -8.16
C ILE A 308 -9.31 -9.11 -7.75
N PRO A 309 -8.56 -8.44 -8.64
CA PRO A 309 -7.25 -7.85 -8.33
C PRO A 309 -7.40 -6.54 -7.54
N ASN A 310 -8.02 -6.61 -6.37
CA ASN A 310 -8.16 -5.52 -5.42
C ASN A 310 -7.93 -6.04 -4.00
N THR A 311 -7.99 -5.14 -3.00
CA THR A 311 -7.82 -5.49 -1.59
C THR A 311 -8.64 -6.71 -1.19
N ARG A 312 -9.93 -6.74 -1.53
CA ARG A 312 -10.81 -7.88 -1.24
C ARG A 312 -10.26 -9.20 -1.78
N GLY A 313 -9.96 -9.28 -3.06
CA GLY A 313 -9.50 -10.53 -3.66
C GLY A 313 -8.11 -10.95 -3.18
N MET A 314 -7.21 -10.00 -2.94
CA MET A 314 -5.88 -10.24 -2.35
C MET A 314 -5.97 -10.77 -0.92
N VAL A 315 -6.99 -10.37 -0.17
CA VAL A 315 -7.25 -10.85 1.19
C VAL A 315 -7.90 -12.25 1.17
N GLU A 316 -8.83 -12.49 0.25
CA GLU A 316 -9.56 -13.77 0.12
C GLU A 316 -8.74 -14.89 -0.54
N MET A 317 -7.72 -14.57 -1.33
CA MET A 317 -6.89 -15.59 -2.01
C MET A 317 -6.14 -16.48 -1.01
N SER A 318 -5.96 -17.76 -1.37
CA SER A 318 -5.21 -18.72 -0.59
C SER A 318 -3.72 -18.41 -0.63
N LYS A 319 -3.11 -18.33 0.56
CA LYS A 319 -1.67 -18.04 0.71
C LYS A 319 -0.80 -19.23 0.33
N THR A 320 -1.29 -20.46 0.55
CA THR A 320 -0.63 -21.69 0.07
C THR A 320 -0.62 -21.74 -1.45
N LEU A 321 -1.78 -21.55 -2.10
CA LEU A 321 -1.86 -21.57 -3.57
C LEU A 321 -1.08 -20.42 -4.21
N MET A 322 -0.93 -19.28 -3.53
CA MET A 322 -0.06 -18.20 -3.98
C MET A 322 1.39 -18.65 -4.07
N LEU A 323 1.89 -19.39 -3.07
CA LEU A 323 3.24 -19.93 -3.08
C LEU A 323 3.43 -21.08 -4.08
N ASP A 324 2.42 -21.95 -4.22
CA ASP A 324 2.46 -23.04 -5.20
C ASP A 324 2.50 -22.50 -6.63
N ASN A 325 1.77 -21.41 -6.90
CA ASN A 325 1.76 -20.73 -8.19
C ASN A 325 2.92 -19.75 -8.38
N TRP A 326 3.85 -19.64 -7.43
CA TRP A 326 4.93 -18.66 -7.49
C TRP A 326 5.75 -18.74 -8.79
N PRO A 327 6.21 -19.92 -9.26
CA PRO A 327 6.96 -20.00 -10.52
C PRO A 327 6.16 -19.51 -11.74
N THR A 328 4.84 -19.76 -11.74
CA THR A 328 3.94 -19.29 -12.80
C THR A 328 3.79 -17.76 -12.76
N LEU A 329 3.70 -17.18 -11.56
CA LEU A 329 3.64 -15.74 -11.36
C LEU A 329 4.92 -15.05 -11.83
N GLU A 330 6.09 -15.57 -11.45
CA GLU A 330 7.37 -14.99 -11.87
C GLU A 330 7.48 -14.95 -13.40
N ARG A 331 7.22 -16.08 -14.05
CA ARG A 331 7.23 -16.20 -15.52
C ARG A 331 6.20 -15.26 -16.17
N GLY A 332 5.01 -15.15 -15.57
CA GLY A 332 3.96 -14.27 -16.05
C GLY A 332 4.36 -12.80 -16.04
N LEU A 333 4.97 -12.33 -14.94
CA LEU A 333 5.47 -10.96 -14.81
C LEU A 333 6.63 -10.67 -15.76
N GLU A 334 7.57 -11.60 -15.91
CA GLU A 334 8.67 -11.48 -16.86
C GLU A 334 8.17 -11.34 -18.31
N ARG A 335 7.22 -12.19 -18.71
CA ARG A 335 6.65 -12.14 -20.06
C ARG A 335 5.75 -10.92 -20.28
N MET A 336 5.06 -10.46 -19.24
CA MET A 336 4.34 -9.18 -19.28
C MET A 336 5.29 -8.02 -19.61
N VAL A 337 6.47 -7.96 -18.96
CA VAL A 337 7.47 -6.92 -19.26
C VAL A 337 7.94 -7.00 -20.71
N ALA A 338 8.29 -8.19 -21.19
CA ALA A 338 8.73 -8.39 -22.56
C ALA A 338 7.66 -7.94 -23.57
N MET A 339 6.39 -8.29 -23.31
CA MET A 339 5.24 -7.87 -24.09
C MET A 339 5.09 -6.35 -24.11
N LEU A 340 5.05 -5.68 -22.96
CA LEU A 340 4.89 -4.23 -22.88
C LEU A 340 6.03 -3.50 -23.60
N ALA A 341 7.28 -3.96 -23.42
CA ALA A 341 8.43 -3.40 -24.11
C ALA A 341 8.32 -3.57 -25.64
N SER A 342 7.85 -4.73 -26.12
CA SER A 342 7.60 -4.95 -27.55
C SER A 342 6.51 -4.03 -28.13
N GLN A 343 5.62 -3.52 -27.28
CA GLN A 343 4.55 -2.59 -27.65
C GLN A 343 4.96 -1.12 -27.39
N GLY A 344 6.24 -0.84 -27.18
CA GLY A 344 6.75 0.53 -27.00
C GLY A 344 6.38 1.16 -25.64
N ILE A 345 6.01 0.35 -24.65
CA ILE A 345 5.62 0.80 -23.31
C ILE A 345 6.74 0.43 -22.34
N TYR A 346 7.42 1.45 -21.81
CA TYR A 346 8.67 1.23 -21.08
C TYR A 346 8.58 1.48 -19.57
N ASP A 347 7.53 2.17 -19.10
CA ASP A 347 7.37 2.53 -17.69
C ASP A 347 5.93 2.94 -17.32
N SER A 348 5.68 3.02 -16.02
CA SER A 348 4.41 3.42 -15.40
C SER A 348 4.02 4.87 -15.68
N ALA A 349 4.97 5.78 -15.89
CA ALA A 349 4.71 7.19 -16.14
C ALA A 349 3.99 7.42 -17.48
N ARG A 350 4.22 6.53 -18.46
CA ARG A 350 3.62 6.57 -19.80
C ARG A 350 2.65 5.42 -20.07
N LEU A 351 2.54 4.44 -19.17
CA LEU A 351 1.54 3.39 -19.24
C LEU A 351 0.13 4.03 -19.17
N PRO A 352 -0.76 3.79 -20.15
CA PRO A 352 -2.11 4.38 -20.16
C PRO A 352 -2.99 3.96 -18.98
N THR A 353 -2.97 2.67 -18.64
CA THR A 353 -3.68 2.14 -17.47
C THR A 353 -2.91 0.99 -16.86
N ASN A 354 -2.86 0.93 -15.53
CA ASN A 354 -2.22 -0.16 -14.79
C ASN A 354 -3.10 -1.42 -14.69
N ALA A 355 -4.40 -1.32 -15.02
CA ALA A 355 -5.36 -2.42 -14.91
C ALA A 355 -4.99 -3.63 -15.77
N VAL A 356 -4.28 -3.39 -16.88
CA VAL A 356 -3.83 -4.43 -17.82
C VAL A 356 -2.71 -5.30 -17.29
N LEU A 357 -1.90 -4.81 -16.34
CA LEU A 357 -0.65 -5.45 -15.94
C LEU A 357 -0.90 -6.85 -15.37
N ALA A 358 -1.77 -6.95 -14.37
CA ALA A 358 -2.09 -8.23 -13.74
C ALA A 358 -2.79 -9.19 -14.71
N VAL A 359 -3.64 -8.67 -15.62
CA VAL A 359 -4.36 -9.47 -16.62
C VAL A 359 -3.38 -10.09 -17.61
N LEU A 360 -2.43 -9.30 -18.13
CA LEU A 360 -1.37 -9.79 -19.02
C LEU A 360 -0.52 -10.86 -18.30
N ALA A 361 -0.01 -10.55 -17.11
CA ALA A 361 0.84 -11.46 -16.35
C ALA A 361 0.14 -12.78 -16.02
N ALA A 362 -1.12 -12.73 -15.57
CA ALA A 362 -1.89 -13.93 -15.28
C ALA A 362 -2.26 -14.72 -16.55
N SER A 363 -2.48 -14.06 -17.69
CA SER A 363 -2.78 -14.72 -18.97
C SER A 363 -1.62 -15.57 -19.47
N TYR A 364 -0.38 -15.15 -19.23
CA TYR A 364 0.83 -15.94 -19.54
C TYR A 364 0.96 -17.24 -18.75
N ALA A 365 0.12 -17.49 -17.75
CA ALA A 365 -0.01 -18.82 -17.14
C ALA A 365 -0.53 -19.88 -18.12
N LEU A 366 -1.30 -19.46 -19.14
CA LEU A 366 -1.99 -20.34 -20.10
C LEU A 366 -1.31 -20.38 -21.48
N ILE A 367 -0.27 -19.56 -21.68
CA ILE A 367 0.41 -19.41 -22.96
C ILE A 367 1.74 -20.18 -22.91
N PRO A 368 2.00 -21.10 -23.85
CA PRO A 368 3.27 -21.83 -23.90
C PRO A 368 4.45 -20.89 -24.22
N GLU A 369 5.68 -21.39 -24.07
CA GLU A 369 6.89 -20.61 -24.38
C GLU A 369 7.21 -20.56 -25.88
N HIS A 370 6.71 -21.54 -26.65
CA HIS A 370 7.00 -21.69 -28.08
C HIS A 370 5.78 -22.22 -28.86
N GLY A 371 5.86 -22.16 -30.19
CA GLY A 371 4.88 -22.74 -31.13
C GLY A 371 3.82 -21.76 -31.61
N ASP A 372 3.05 -22.12 -32.65
CA ASP A 372 2.15 -21.18 -33.36
C ASP A 372 1.06 -20.58 -32.46
N PHE A 373 0.61 -21.34 -31.45
CA PHE A 373 -0.37 -20.83 -30.49
C PHE A 373 0.16 -19.63 -29.69
N LEU A 374 1.48 -19.53 -29.47
CA LEU A 374 2.10 -18.35 -28.87
C LEU A 374 1.74 -17.08 -29.65
N GLY A 375 1.94 -17.10 -30.97
CA GLY A 375 1.67 -15.96 -31.84
C GLY A 375 0.19 -15.55 -31.82
N ASN A 376 -0.72 -16.53 -31.86
CA ASN A 376 -2.16 -16.29 -31.78
C ASN A 376 -2.56 -15.73 -30.41
N ALA A 377 -2.00 -16.24 -29.32
CA ALA A 377 -2.28 -15.77 -27.97
C ALA A 377 -1.73 -14.36 -27.74
N GLU A 378 -0.51 -14.06 -28.17
CA GLU A 378 0.06 -12.71 -28.06
C GLU A 378 -0.67 -11.71 -28.95
N LYS A 379 -1.19 -12.12 -30.11
CA LYS A 379 -2.10 -11.30 -30.92
C LYS A 379 -3.36 -10.92 -30.14
N LEU A 380 -3.99 -11.89 -29.45
CA LEU A 380 -5.12 -11.62 -28.56
C LEU A 380 -4.74 -10.66 -27.40
N LEU A 381 -3.55 -10.84 -26.80
CA LEU A 381 -3.08 -9.93 -25.74
C LEU A 381 -2.78 -8.52 -26.26
N ARG A 382 -2.30 -8.36 -27.51
CA ARG A 382 -2.18 -7.04 -28.15
C ARG A 382 -3.55 -6.39 -28.36
N ARG A 383 -4.53 -7.16 -28.87
CA ARG A 383 -5.93 -6.69 -28.99
C ARG A 383 -6.44 -6.18 -27.66
N TYR A 384 -6.31 -6.98 -26.62
CA TYR A 384 -6.68 -6.62 -25.25
C TYR A 384 -6.00 -5.32 -24.80
N LEU A 385 -4.67 -5.26 -24.92
CA LEU A 385 -3.86 -4.14 -24.45
C LEU A 385 -4.27 -2.82 -25.08
N TRP A 386 -4.27 -2.76 -26.42
CA TRP A 386 -4.56 -1.52 -27.14
C TRP A 386 -6.03 -1.12 -27.08
N SER A 387 -6.95 -2.08 -27.03
CA SER A 387 -8.37 -1.79 -26.75
C SER A 387 -8.57 -1.19 -25.36
N SER A 388 -7.79 -1.64 -24.38
CA SER A 388 -7.83 -1.10 -23.01
C SER A 388 -7.32 0.34 -22.92
N PHE A 389 -6.52 0.78 -23.90
CA PHE A 389 -5.92 2.12 -23.93
C PHE A 389 -6.81 3.16 -24.62
N PHE A 390 -7.65 2.72 -25.55
CA PHE A 390 -8.48 3.61 -26.37
C PHE A 390 -9.98 3.41 -26.13
N SER A 391 -10.38 2.74 -25.05
CA SER A 391 -11.78 2.64 -24.61
C SER A 391 -11.95 3.19 -23.19
N ASP A 392 -13.19 3.60 -22.88
CA ASP A 392 -13.62 4.08 -21.56
C ASP A 392 -13.66 2.98 -20.48
N ARG A 393 -13.30 1.74 -20.86
CA ARG A 393 -13.50 0.57 -20.02
C ARG A 393 -12.72 0.63 -18.72
N TYR A 394 -11.59 1.30 -18.63
CA TYR A 394 -10.83 1.34 -17.38
C TYR A 394 -10.95 2.64 -16.58
N GLU A 395 -11.82 3.57 -16.99
CA GLU A 395 -12.04 4.82 -16.25
C GLU A 395 -12.63 4.59 -14.85
N ASN A 396 -13.49 3.57 -14.71
CA ASN A 396 -14.22 3.28 -13.48
C ASN A 396 -14.17 1.79 -13.15
N SER A 397 -14.16 1.45 -11.86
CA SER A 397 -14.20 0.05 -11.39
C SER A 397 -13.14 -0.87 -12.04
N ALA A 398 -11.93 -0.34 -12.26
CA ALA A 398 -10.89 -0.97 -13.06
C ALA A 398 -10.58 -2.42 -12.63
N ALA A 399 -10.49 -2.71 -11.32
CA ALA A 399 -10.20 -4.05 -10.83
C ALA A 399 -11.29 -5.09 -11.19
N SER A 400 -12.57 -4.74 -11.03
CA SER A 400 -13.68 -5.64 -11.37
C SER A 400 -13.77 -5.89 -12.87
N ARG A 401 -13.50 -4.85 -13.68
CA ARG A 401 -13.48 -4.94 -15.15
C ARG A 401 -12.28 -5.77 -15.63
N ALA A 402 -11.11 -5.59 -15.03
CA ALA A 402 -9.91 -6.40 -15.29
C ALA A 402 -10.15 -7.88 -14.97
N PHE A 403 -10.84 -8.18 -13.86
CA PHE A 403 -11.24 -9.54 -13.53
C PHE A 403 -12.17 -10.16 -14.57
N ALA A 404 -13.19 -9.41 -15.02
CA ALA A 404 -14.11 -9.87 -16.06
C ALA A 404 -13.39 -10.15 -17.39
N ASP A 405 -12.48 -9.27 -17.79
CA ASP A 405 -11.67 -9.45 -18.99
C ASP A 405 -10.75 -10.66 -18.88
N PHE A 406 -10.04 -10.81 -17.75
CA PHE A 406 -9.20 -11.97 -17.50
C PHE A 406 -9.99 -13.29 -17.59
N LYS A 407 -11.19 -13.35 -17.02
CA LYS A 407 -12.04 -14.55 -17.12
C LYS A 407 -12.39 -14.89 -18.57
N ALA A 408 -12.77 -13.90 -19.38
CA ALA A 408 -13.09 -14.11 -20.78
C ALA A 408 -11.84 -14.53 -21.58
N LEU A 409 -10.72 -13.82 -21.41
CA LEU A 409 -9.44 -14.16 -22.04
C LEU A 409 -8.98 -15.58 -21.67
N LYS A 410 -9.10 -15.95 -20.39
CA LYS A 410 -8.76 -17.31 -19.91
C LYS A 410 -9.52 -18.39 -20.67
N LEU A 411 -10.83 -18.21 -20.91
CA LEU A 411 -11.64 -19.17 -21.66
C LEU A 411 -11.13 -19.31 -23.10
N LEU A 412 -10.79 -18.20 -23.77
CA LEU A 412 -10.25 -18.22 -25.13
C LEU A 412 -8.87 -18.86 -25.21
N LEU A 413 -7.98 -18.53 -24.25
CA LEU A 413 -6.64 -19.11 -24.16
C LEU A 413 -6.68 -20.62 -23.90
N GLN A 414 -7.66 -21.10 -23.14
CA GLN A 414 -7.90 -22.54 -22.94
C GLN A 414 -8.45 -23.22 -24.20
N LYS A 415 -9.31 -22.54 -24.97
CA LYS A 415 -9.86 -23.02 -26.25
C LYS A 415 -8.78 -23.14 -27.34
N LYS A 416 -7.74 -22.31 -27.28
CA LYS A 416 -6.60 -22.22 -28.22
C LYS A 416 -6.92 -21.81 -29.66
N SER A 417 -8.19 -21.60 -29.99
CA SER A 417 -8.67 -21.12 -31.29
C SER A 417 -9.96 -20.34 -31.08
N PHE A 418 -10.06 -19.13 -31.62
CA PHE A 418 -11.20 -18.24 -31.40
C PHE A 418 -11.56 -17.44 -32.67
N SER A 419 -12.87 -17.36 -32.98
CA SER A 419 -13.44 -16.55 -34.08
C SER A 419 -13.65 -15.09 -33.65
N ASP A 420 -14.04 -14.22 -34.57
CA ASP A 420 -14.39 -12.84 -34.24
C ASP A 420 -15.59 -12.75 -33.28
N GLU A 421 -16.54 -13.69 -33.33
CA GLU A 421 -17.62 -13.74 -32.32
C GLU A 421 -17.11 -14.12 -30.93
N ASP A 422 -16.14 -15.04 -30.85
CA ASP A 422 -15.50 -15.39 -29.57
C ASP A 422 -14.77 -14.17 -28.97
N LEU A 423 -14.14 -13.36 -29.83
CA LEU A 423 -13.44 -12.13 -29.42
C LEU A 423 -14.40 -11.09 -28.84
N ALA A 424 -15.57 -10.90 -29.46
CA ALA A 424 -16.61 -9.99 -28.93
C ALA A 424 -17.13 -10.44 -27.54
N GLY A 425 -16.95 -11.70 -27.17
CA GLY A 425 -17.23 -12.21 -25.82
C GLY A 425 -16.26 -11.72 -24.74
N VAL A 426 -15.10 -11.15 -25.12
CA VAL A 426 -14.20 -10.46 -24.18
C VAL A 426 -14.72 -9.02 -24.02
N PRO A 427 -15.16 -8.61 -22.83
CA PRO A 427 -15.88 -7.34 -22.71
C PRO A 427 -15.11 -6.10 -23.18
N VAL A 428 -13.79 -6.02 -23.02
CA VAL A 428 -12.96 -4.91 -23.58
C VAL A 428 -12.89 -4.87 -25.10
N LEU A 429 -13.23 -5.97 -25.77
CA LEU A 429 -13.24 -6.08 -27.23
C LEU A 429 -14.66 -5.88 -27.80
N ASP A 430 -15.69 -5.78 -26.95
CA ASP A 430 -17.05 -5.49 -27.37
C ASP A 430 -17.18 -4.01 -27.76
N ARG A 431 -17.04 -3.72 -29.06
CA ARG A 431 -17.14 -2.37 -29.63
C ARG A 431 -18.52 -1.74 -29.51
N SER A 432 -19.58 -2.53 -29.27
CA SER A 432 -20.93 -1.99 -29.08
C SER A 432 -21.12 -1.36 -27.70
N GLN A 433 -20.41 -1.88 -26.70
CA GLN A 433 -20.43 -1.35 -25.33
C GLN A 433 -19.24 -0.43 -25.04
N HIS A 434 -18.09 -0.73 -25.64
CA HIS A 434 -16.83 -0.04 -25.45
C HIS A 434 -16.23 0.33 -26.81
N PRO A 435 -16.79 1.35 -27.48
CA PRO A 435 -16.22 1.88 -28.72
C PRO A 435 -14.79 2.40 -28.48
N LEU A 436 -14.00 2.44 -29.54
CA LEU A 436 -12.69 3.07 -29.50
C LEU A 436 -12.82 4.59 -29.64
N ALA A 437 -11.84 5.32 -29.12
CA ALA A 437 -11.77 6.77 -29.16
C ALA A 437 -11.95 7.33 -30.58
N THR A 438 -12.81 8.33 -30.70
CA THR A 438 -13.07 9.07 -31.93
C THR A 438 -12.00 10.13 -32.18
N VAL A 439 -11.91 10.62 -33.42
CA VAL A 439 -11.00 11.72 -33.79
C VAL A 439 -11.20 12.95 -32.89
N ASP A 440 -12.45 13.31 -32.59
CA ASP A 440 -12.76 14.47 -31.75
C ASP A 440 -12.30 14.27 -30.31
N GLU A 441 -12.45 13.06 -29.75
CA GLU A 441 -11.92 12.72 -28.41
C GLU A 441 -10.40 12.79 -28.38
N LEU A 442 -9.72 12.26 -29.41
CA LEU A 442 -8.26 12.33 -29.54
C LEU A 442 -7.76 13.79 -29.62
N MET A 443 -8.48 14.66 -30.33
CA MET A 443 -8.15 16.08 -30.45
C MET A 443 -8.24 16.85 -29.11
N ASN A 444 -9.13 16.42 -28.21
CA ASN A 444 -9.36 17.07 -26.93
C ASN A 444 -8.54 16.46 -25.77
N ALA A 445 -7.76 15.40 -26.03
CA ALA A 445 -6.98 14.71 -25.01
C ALA A 445 -5.86 15.61 -24.43
N GLY A 446 -5.97 15.96 -23.15
CA GLY A 446 -5.05 16.88 -22.47
C GLY A 446 -3.71 16.27 -22.06
N TRP A 447 -2.62 17.05 -22.14
CA TRP A 447 -1.27 16.62 -21.73
C TRP A 447 -0.38 17.80 -21.32
N PRO A 448 0.53 17.68 -20.32
CA PRO A 448 0.73 16.56 -19.39
C PRO A 448 -0.13 16.68 -18.11
N LYS A 449 -0.71 17.85 -17.84
CA LYS A 449 -1.46 18.13 -16.60
C LYS A 449 -2.86 17.48 -16.57
N GLY A 450 -3.39 17.07 -17.73
CA GLY A 450 -4.64 16.33 -17.91
C GLY A 450 -4.44 14.91 -18.43
N ALA A 451 -3.35 14.23 -18.03
CA ALA A 451 -2.92 12.93 -18.57
C ALA A 451 -3.85 11.76 -18.20
N GLY A 452 -5.03 11.69 -18.83
CA GLY A 452 -5.95 10.56 -18.82
C GLY A 452 -5.42 9.34 -19.59
N ILE A 453 -6.23 8.28 -19.67
CA ILE A 453 -5.86 7.03 -20.34
C ILE A 453 -5.61 7.31 -21.83
N GLU A 454 -6.51 8.03 -22.49
CA GLU A 454 -6.44 8.36 -23.92
C GLU A 454 -5.21 9.20 -24.26
N ALA A 455 -4.92 10.22 -23.46
CA ALA A 455 -3.76 11.08 -23.69
C ALA A 455 -2.44 10.28 -23.61
N ARG A 456 -2.35 9.35 -22.66
CA ARG A 456 -1.22 8.41 -22.55
C ARG A 456 -1.21 7.40 -23.70
N ALA A 457 -2.37 6.97 -24.17
CA ALA A 457 -2.49 6.05 -25.31
C ALA A 457 -1.96 6.69 -26.61
N ILE A 458 -2.27 7.96 -26.86
CA ILE A 458 -1.69 8.74 -27.97
C ILE A 458 -0.16 8.75 -27.88
N MET A 459 0.39 9.01 -26.69
CA MET A 459 1.84 8.97 -26.48
C MET A 459 2.41 7.56 -26.69
N ALA A 460 1.71 6.52 -26.24
CA ALA A 460 2.11 5.13 -26.40
C ALA A 460 2.20 4.71 -27.89
N VAL A 461 1.29 5.21 -28.74
CA VAL A 461 1.39 5.00 -30.19
C VAL A 461 2.68 5.59 -30.75
N THR A 462 3.04 6.82 -30.35
CA THR A 462 4.30 7.41 -30.83
C THR A 462 5.54 6.65 -30.36
N THR A 463 5.55 6.14 -29.12
CA THR A 463 6.68 5.33 -28.62
C THR A 463 6.74 3.94 -29.24
N TYR A 464 5.59 3.34 -29.58
CA TYR A 464 5.50 2.12 -30.39
C TYR A 464 6.14 2.32 -31.77
N LEU A 465 5.86 3.45 -32.42
CA LEU A 465 6.44 3.83 -33.71
C LEU A 465 7.89 4.34 -33.61
N GLY A 466 8.47 4.28 -32.40
CA GLY A 466 9.87 4.54 -32.13
C GLY A 466 10.20 5.94 -31.60
N ALA A 467 9.28 6.92 -31.70
CA ALA A 467 9.43 8.29 -31.20
C ALA A 467 10.88 8.81 -31.32
N VAL A 468 11.43 8.84 -32.53
CA VAL A 468 12.84 9.16 -32.78
C VAL A 468 13.13 10.63 -32.47
N ASP A 469 14.21 10.92 -31.75
CA ASP A 469 14.58 12.30 -31.43
C ASP A 469 14.84 13.12 -32.71
N PHE A 470 14.37 14.37 -32.73
CA PHE A 470 14.44 15.21 -33.92
C PHE A 470 15.88 15.55 -34.34
N ALA A 471 16.84 15.55 -33.42
CA ALA A 471 18.23 15.90 -33.70
C ALA A 471 19.14 14.70 -33.92
N ASP A 472 19.10 13.68 -33.06
CA ASP A 472 20.15 12.66 -32.98
C ASP A 472 19.79 11.27 -33.52
N HIS A 473 18.57 11.11 -34.04
CA HIS A 473 18.06 9.86 -34.62
C HIS A 473 17.92 8.68 -33.63
N LYS A 474 18.04 8.91 -32.31
CA LYS A 474 17.84 7.83 -31.34
C LYS A 474 16.36 7.53 -31.11
N PRO A 475 15.93 6.26 -31.21
CA PRO A 475 14.57 5.86 -30.86
C PRO A 475 14.34 5.91 -29.35
N ALA A 476 13.07 5.90 -28.95
CA ALA A 476 12.67 5.82 -27.56
C ALA A 476 12.98 4.43 -26.99
N SER A 477 13.84 4.40 -25.98
CA SER A 477 14.01 3.31 -25.02
C SER A 477 13.77 3.81 -23.60
N TYR A 478 13.61 2.89 -22.64
CA TYR A 478 13.51 3.24 -21.21
C TYR A 478 14.60 4.22 -20.75
N GLU A 479 15.85 3.98 -21.14
CA GLU A 479 17.01 4.80 -20.76
C GLU A 479 16.94 6.18 -21.39
N SER A 480 16.65 6.25 -22.70
CA SER A 480 16.52 7.54 -23.39
C SER A 480 15.39 8.39 -22.80
N LEU A 481 14.31 7.73 -22.38
CA LEU A 481 13.09 8.33 -21.89
C LEU A 481 13.25 9.02 -20.53
N GLN A 482 14.32 8.73 -19.78
CA GLN A 482 14.66 9.45 -18.54
C GLN A 482 15.22 10.86 -18.81
N GLY A 483 15.75 11.11 -20.02
CA GLY A 483 16.31 12.39 -20.43
C GLY A 483 15.50 13.13 -21.49
N ARG A 484 14.27 12.67 -21.76
CA ARG A 484 13.33 13.27 -22.72
C ARG A 484 12.29 14.13 -22.01
N GLU A 485 11.88 15.18 -22.70
CA GLU A 485 10.84 16.11 -22.31
C GLU A 485 9.72 16.11 -23.36
N TYR A 486 8.54 16.58 -22.96
CA TYR A 486 7.43 16.80 -23.87
C TYR A 486 7.60 18.16 -24.54
N HIS A 487 7.91 18.14 -25.82
CA HIS A 487 8.02 19.33 -26.65
C HIS A 487 6.66 19.65 -27.27
N HIS A 488 6.19 20.88 -27.08
CA HIS A 488 5.02 21.41 -27.79
C HIS A 488 5.43 21.73 -29.23
N VAL A 489 4.89 20.98 -30.18
CA VAL A 489 5.20 21.08 -31.61
C VAL A 489 4.86 22.48 -32.12
N PHE A 490 3.68 22.97 -31.77
CA PHE A 490 3.32 24.39 -31.78
C PHE A 490 3.66 24.99 -30.40
N PRO A 491 4.58 25.97 -30.31
CA PRO A 491 5.02 26.51 -29.04
C PRO A 491 3.87 27.11 -28.21
N ASP A 492 3.88 26.85 -26.89
CA ASP A 492 2.91 27.41 -25.93
C ASP A 492 2.82 28.94 -26.00
N ALA A 493 3.98 29.61 -26.13
CA ALA A 493 4.02 31.07 -26.25
C ALA A 493 3.26 31.59 -27.49
N LEU A 494 3.36 30.87 -28.62
CA LEU A 494 2.67 31.24 -29.87
C LEU A 494 1.15 31.07 -29.72
N LEU A 495 0.72 29.93 -29.18
CA LEU A 495 -0.72 29.64 -28.98
C LEU A 495 -1.36 30.54 -27.92
N ALA A 496 -0.61 30.96 -26.90
CA ALA A 496 -1.07 31.88 -25.87
C ALA A 496 -1.42 33.28 -26.41
N GLU A 497 -0.75 33.75 -27.47
CA GLU A 497 -1.06 35.02 -28.12
C GLU A 497 -2.47 35.03 -28.75
N ALA A 498 -2.96 33.85 -29.15
CA ALA A 498 -4.30 33.65 -29.71
C ALA A 498 -5.31 33.05 -28.70
N ASN A 499 -4.93 32.92 -27.42
CA ASN A 499 -5.75 32.28 -26.38
C ASN A 499 -6.18 30.83 -26.74
N ILE A 500 -5.32 30.10 -27.45
CA ILE A 500 -5.54 28.71 -27.86
C ILE A 500 -4.92 27.76 -26.82
N PRO A 501 -5.64 26.72 -26.35
CA PRO A 501 -5.07 25.73 -25.45
C PRO A 501 -3.94 24.91 -26.09
N SER A 502 -2.72 25.02 -25.55
CA SER A 502 -1.52 24.34 -26.06
C SER A 502 -1.31 22.92 -25.50
N TYR A 503 -1.87 22.65 -24.32
CA TYR A 503 -1.64 21.46 -23.49
C TYR A 503 -2.45 20.24 -23.97
N LEU A 504 -2.21 19.82 -25.21
CA LEU A 504 -2.85 18.68 -25.85
C LEU A 504 -1.83 17.58 -26.18
N ALA A 505 -2.24 16.32 -26.04
CA ALA A 505 -1.41 15.16 -26.34
C ALA A 505 -0.94 15.19 -27.80
N LEU A 506 -1.84 15.50 -28.74
CA LEU A 506 -1.51 15.66 -30.15
C LEU A 506 -0.66 16.89 -30.48
N ASN A 507 -0.41 17.81 -29.53
CA ASN A 507 0.59 18.87 -29.71
C ASN A 507 1.96 18.49 -29.11
N CYS A 508 2.11 17.27 -28.56
CA CYS A 508 3.34 16.88 -27.87
C CYS A 508 4.19 15.88 -28.67
N ALA A 509 5.51 16.03 -28.58
CA ALA A 509 6.50 15.08 -29.09
C ALA A 509 7.57 14.78 -28.02
N LEU A 510 8.00 13.53 -27.92
CA LEU A 510 8.99 13.09 -26.93
C LEU A 510 10.42 13.22 -27.48
N ILE A 511 11.11 14.28 -27.09
CA ILE A 511 12.48 14.57 -27.55
C ILE A 511 13.39 14.87 -26.35
N THR A 512 14.70 14.78 -26.53
CA THR A 512 15.67 15.07 -25.48
C THR A 512 15.60 16.54 -25.06
N TRP A 513 15.89 16.81 -23.78
CA TRP A 513 15.93 18.19 -23.26
C TRP A 513 16.88 19.10 -24.06
N LYS A 514 17.99 18.55 -24.58
CA LYS A 514 18.95 19.26 -25.44
C LYS A 514 18.30 19.68 -26.76
N THR A 515 17.61 18.75 -27.41
CA THR A 515 16.86 19.02 -28.64
C THR A 515 15.78 20.06 -28.37
N ASN A 516 14.98 19.90 -27.30
CA ASN A 516 13.94 20.83 -26.89
C ASN A 516 14.50 22.25 -26.68
N ARG A 517 15.62 22.38 -25.96
CA ARG A 517 16.25 23.68 -25.69
C ARG A 517 16.80 24.35 -26.95
N SER A 518 17.32 23.57 -27.90
CA SER A 518 17.82 24.11 -29.18
C SER A 518 16.71 24.59 -30.12
N ILE A 519 15.49 24.05 -30.01
CA ILE A 519 14.31 24.56 -30.73
C ILE A 519 13.83 25.87 -30.08
N GLY A 520 13.69 25.88 -28.76
CA GLY A 520 13.25 27.06 -28.01
C GLY A 520 11.83 27.48 -28.37
N ARG A 521 11.61 28.80 -28.51
CA ARG A 521 10.30 29.41 -28.83
C ARG A 521 10.08 29.69 -30.33
N LYS A 522 10.88 29.08 -31.19
CA LYS A 522 10.82 29.34 -32.64
C LYS A 522 9.52 28.78 -33.22
N ASP A 523 8.97 29.48 -34.20
CA ASP A 523 7.86 28.96 -35.00
C ASP A 523 8.24 27.62 -35.66
N PRO A 524 7.26 26.75 -35.94
CA PRO A 524 7.54 25.44 -36.50
C PRO A 524 8.40 25.43 -37.74
N LEU A 525 8.08 26.25 -38.75
CA LEU A 525 8.87 26.37 -39.96
C LEU A 525 10.33 26.79 -39.68
N ASN A 526 10.54 27.69 -38.71
CA ASN A 526 11.86 28.24 -38.42
C ASN A 526 12.79 27.19 -37.81
N TYR A 527 12.32 26.38 -36.87
CA TYR A 527 13.17 25.30 -36.35
C TYR A 527 13.30 24.13 -37.33
N LEU A 528 12.30 23.88 -38.19
CA LEU A 528 12.44 22.86 -39.25
C LEU A 528 13.57 23.22 -40.21
N LYS A 529 13.66 24.48 -40.65
CA LYS A 529 14.75 24.97 -41.52
C LYS A 529 16.13 24.72 -40.91
N ASP A 530 16.31 25.07 -39.63
CA ASP A 530 17.57 24.80 -38.92
C ASP A 530 17.90 23.30 -38.96
N ARG A 531 16.92 22.42 -38.73
CA ARG A 531 17.14 20.96 -38.74
C ARG A 531 17.48 20.42 -40.11
N VAL A 532 16.81 20.90 -41.15
CA VAL A 532 17.05 20.51 -42.55
C VAL A 532 18.46 20.89 -42.96
N GLU A 533 18.96 22.07 -42.55
CA GLU A 533 20.33 22.50 -42.81
C GLU A 533 21.37 21.51 -42.25
N TRP A 534 21.12 20.95 -41.06
CA TRP A 534 22.03 19.99 -40.42
C TRP A 534 21.91 18.53 -40.90
N ALA A 535 20.70 18.06 -41.23
CA ALA A 535 20.44 16.63 -41.41
C ALA A 535 19.84 16.24 -42.78
N GLY A 536 19.45 17.21 -43.60
CA GLY A 536 18.70 17.00 -44.83
C GLY A 536 17.21 16.73 -44.58
N GLU A 537 16.39 17.14 -45.55
CA GLU A 537 14.92 17.11 -45.44
C GLU A 537 14.36 15.70 -45.25
N ASP A 538 14.81 14.73 -46.05
CA ASP A 538 14.37 13.33 -45.95
C ASP A 538 14.59 12.74 -44.56
N THR A 539 15.71 13.10 -43.92
CA THR A 539 16.04 12.64 -42.56
C THR A 539 15.10 13.25 -41.54
N VAL A 540 14.80 14.55 -41.65
CA VAL A 540 13.87 15.25 -40.76
C VAL A 540 12.45 14.68 -40.92
N ARG A 541 11.98 14.50 -42.16
CA ARG A 541 10.70 13.88 -42.47
C ARG A 541 10.59 12.49 -41.82
N LYS A 542 11.58 11.62 -42.01
CA LYS A 542 11.60 10.28 -41.39
C LYS A 542 11.48 10.33 -39.87
N ARG A 543 12.16 11.28 -39.20
CA ARG A 543 12.09 11.44 -37.73
C ARG A 543 10.71 11.90 -37.29
N LEU A 544 10.15 12.93 -37.91
CA LEU A 544 8.80 13.44 -37.59
C LEU A 544 7.71 12.39 -37.82
N LYS A 545 7.86 11.56 -38.87
CA LYS A 545 6.93 10.47 -39.16
C LYS A 545 6.77 9.48 -38.00
N THR A 546 7.81 9.24 -37.21
CA THR A 546 7.74 8.38 -36.01
C THR A 546 6.91 8.96 -34.86
N HIS A 547 6.61 10.26 -34.91
CA HIS A 547 5.70 10.95 -33.97
C HIS A 547 4.32 11.20 -34.57
N LEU A 548 4.05 10.70 -35.77
CA LEU A 548 2.85 10.99 -36.55
C LEU A 548 2.71 12.50 -36.87
N ILE A 549 3.83 13.19 -37.09
CA ILE A 549 3.86 14.62 -37.42
C ILE A 549 4.17 14.77 -38.91
N ASP A 550 3.27 15.44 -39.63
CA ASP A 550 3.48 15.73 -41.05
C ASP A 550 4.42 16.95 -41.19
N TYR A 551 5.49 16.77 -41.93
CA TYR A 551 6.45 17.83 -42.19
C TYR A 551 5.84 18.94 -43.05
N ASP A 552 5.05 18.59 -44.07
CA ASP A 552 4.53 19.56 -45.04
C ASP A 552 3.48 20.46 -44.39
N ASP A 553 2.60 19.89 -43.56
CA ASP A 553 1.65 20.69 -42.78
C ASP A 553 2.35 21.59 -41.78
N LEU A 554 3.37 21.08 -41.10
CA LEU A 554 4.12 21.86 -40.12
C LEU A 554 4.96 22.97 -40.78
N ALA A 555 5.41 22.78 -42.02
CA ALA A 555 6.15 23.77 -42.78
C ALA A 555 5.26 24.93 -43.28
N LYS A 556 3.93 24.76 -43.34
CA LYS A 556 2.99 25.85 -43.70
C LYS A 556 2.85 26.88 -42.57
N ALA A 557 3.11 26.50 -41.32
CA ALA A 557 2.97 27.34 -40.13
C ALA A 557 4.04 28.46 -40.08
N ASN A 558 3.73 29.61 -40.68
CA ASN A 558 4.59 30.79 -40.71
C ASN A 558 3.78 32.08 -40.52
N TYR A 559 4.05 32.80 -39.43
CA TYR A 559 3.19 33.91 -38.97
C TYR A 559 3.88 35.29 -39.00
N GLY A 560 5.15 35.37 -39.40
CA GLY A 560 5.96 36.58 -39.25
C GLY A 560 5.50 37.84 -40.01
N ALA A 561 4.50 37.73 -40.88
CA ALA A 561 3.97 38.83 -41.71
C ALA A 561 2.50 39.19 -41.42
N VAL A 562 1.83 38.48 -40.50
CA VAL A 562 0.38 38.61 -40.22
C VAL A 562 0.19 39.10 -38.77
N SER A 563 -0.83 39.92 -38.50
CA SER A 563 -1.06 40.47 -37.15
C SER A 563 -2.55 40.71 -36.86
N GLY A 564 -2.93 40.79 -35.59
CA GLY A 564 -4.31 41.05 -35.18
C GLY A 564 -5.24 39.84 -35.40
N ASP A 565 -6.49 40.08 -35.77
CA ASP A 565 -7.50 39.03 -35.92
C ASP A 565 -7.15 38.01 -37.02
N GLU A 566 -6.53 38.48 -38.12
CA GLU A 566 -6.07 37.61 -39.23
C GLU A 566 -5.01 36.59 -38.76
N PHE A 567 -4.15 36.98 -37.81
CA PHE A 567 -3.17 36.08 -37.21
C PHE A 567 -3.84 35.00 -36.36
N VAL A 568 -4.82 35.39 -35.54
CA VAL A 568 -5.57 34.47 -34.67
C VAL A 568 -6.36 33.46 -35.50
N GLU A 569 -7.05 33.91 -36.56
CA GLU A 569 -7.80 33.04 -37.46
C GLU A 569 -6.89 32.04 -38.19
N LEU A 570 -5.77 32.50 -38.74
CA LEU A 570 -4.82 31.64 -39.45
C LEU A 570 -4.16 30.63 -38.51
N LEU A 571 -3.65 31.06 -37.35
CA LEU A 571 -3.03 30.17 -36.36
C LEU A 571 -4.02 29.11 -35.86
N ASN A 572 -5.26 29.50 -35.60
CA ASN A 572 -6.29 28.56 -35.17
C ASN A 572 -6.65 27.54 -36.27
N ALA A 573 -6.73 27.99 -37.53
CA ALA A 573 -6.99 27.10 -38.66
C ALA A 573 -5.85 26.09 -38.86
N ASP A 574 -4.59 26.56 -38.88
CA ASP A 574 -3.40 25.71 -39.04
C ASP A 574 -3.27 24.70 -37.89
N PHE A 575 -3.43 25.17 -36.64
CA PHE A 575 -3.32 24.30 -35.47
C PHE A 575 -4.44 23.26 -35.41
N THR A 576 -5.67 23.64 -35.75
CA THR A 576 -6.80 22.70 -35.82
C THR A 576 -6.59 21.65 -36.92
N ALA A 577 -6.12 22.06 -38.10
CA ALA A 577 -5.78 21.14 -39.18
C ALA A 577 -4.65 20.18 -38.79
N PHE A 578 -3.59 20.70 -38.16
CA PHE A 578 -2.49 19.89 -37.63
C PHE A 578 -2.99 18.83 -36.63
N LEU A 579 -3.79 19.23 -35.65
CA LEU A 579 -4.36 18.31 -34.66
C LEU A 579 -5.24 17.24 -35.33
N ARG A 580 -6.09 17.63 -36.29
CA ARG A 580 -7.00 16.71 -36.99
C ARG A 580 -6.25 15.69 -37.84
N ASN A 581 -5.26 16.12 -38.61
CA ASN A 581 -4.44 15.23 -39.45
C ASN A 581 -3.66 14.23 -38.58
N ARG A 582 -3.07 14.71 -37.49
CA ARG A 582 -2.40 13.84 -36.52
C ARG A 582 -3.37 12.88 -35.81
N ALA A 583 -4.58 13.33 -35.48
CA ALA A 583 -5.62 12.50 -34.88
C ALA A 583 -6.05 11.36 -35.82
N LEU A 584 -6.21 11.63 -37.13
CA LEU A 584 -6.53 10.61 -38.13
C LEU A 584 -5.45 9.53 -38.23
N LEU A 585 -4.18 9.92 -38.21
CA LEU A 585 -3.06 8.98 -38.16
C LEU A 585 -3.06 8.13 -36.88
N VAL A 586 -3.33 8.75 -35.73
CA VAL A 586 -3.43 8.03 -34.46
C VAL A 586 -4.63 7.08 -34.48
N GLU A 587 -5.77 7.49 -35.04
CA GLU A 587 -6.96 6.65 -35.18
C GLU A 587 -6.68 5.43 -36.07
N ALA A 588 -5.98 5.62 -37.18
CA ALA A 588 -5.57 4.52 -38.06
C ALA A 588 -4.63 3.52 -37.34
N ALA A 589 -3.64 4.03 -36.60
CA ALA A 589 -2.75 3.20 -35.79
C ALA A 589 -3.52 2.47 -34.69
N MET A 590 -4.39 3.18 -33.97
CA MET A 590 -5.26 2.63 -32.94
C MET A 590 -6.09 1.46 -33.47
N LYS A 591 -6.75 1.59 -34.62
CA LYS A 591 -7.57 0.52 -35.22
C LYS A 591 -6.74 -0.74 -35.48
N GLN A 592 -5.58 -0.60 -36.13
CA GLN A 592 -4.70 -1.73 -36.41
C GLN A 592 -4.16 -2.41 -35.12
N LEU A 593 -3.72 -1.60 -34.16
CA LEU A 593 -3.18 -2.08 -32.88
C LEU A 593 -4.26 -2.74 -32.01
N ALA A 594 -5.48 -2.21 -32.01
CA ALA A 594 -6.63 -2.79 -31.32
C ALA A 594 -7.11 -4.10 -31.96
N ASP A 595 -6.76 -4.35 -33.23
CA ASP A 595 -6.89 -5.63 -33.93
C ASP A 595 -5.67 -6.55 -33.75
N GLY A 596 -4.69 -6.14 -32.93
CA GLY A 596 -3.51 -6.92 -32.57
C GLY A 596 -2.53 -7.11 -33.72
N GLU A 597 -2.70 -6.35 -34.81
CA GLU A 597 -1.77 -6.32 -35.93
C GLU A 597 -0.56 -5.45 -35.59
N SER A 598 0.52 -5.61 -36.36
CA SER A 598 1.64 -4.67 -36.34
C SER A 598 1.29 -3.46 -37.20
N SER A 599 1.50 -2.25 -36.68
CA SER A 599 1.37 -1.05 -37.51
C SER A 599 2.69 -0.71 -38.19
N ASP A 600 2.69 -0.71 -39.52
CA ASP A 600 3.79 -0.17 -40.31
C ASP A 600 3.60 1.33 -40.53
N LEU A 601 4.68 2.10 -40.37
CA LEU A 601 4.70 3.52 -40.69
C LEU A 601 4.31 3.74 -42.16
N HIS A 602 4.72 2.90 -43.09
CA HIS A 602 4.38 3.10 -44.50
C HIS A 602 2.86 3.11 -44.73
N ASP A 603 2.17 2.11 -44.18
CA ASP A 603 0.72 1.95 -44.31
C ASP A 603 -0.05 3.10 -43.64
N LEU A 604 0.37 3.51 -42.44
CA LEU A 604 -0.28 4.61 -41.72
C LEU A 604 -0.20 5.93 -42.50
N TRP A 605 0.96 6.22 -43.09
CA TRP A 605 1.17 7.44 -43.86
C TRP A 605 0.47 7.41 -45.23
N SER A 606 0.07 6.24 -45.74
CA SER A 606 -0.77 6.13 -46.94
C SER A 606 -2.23 6.59 -46.70
N VAL A 607 -2.70 6.54 -45.45
CA VAL A 607 -4.06 6.97 -45.06
C VAL A 607 -4.26 8.46 -45.34
N LEU A 608 -3.29 9.32 -45.00
CA LEU A 608 -3.38 10.75 -45.27
C LEU A 608 -3.52 11.05 -46.77
N ASN A 609 -2.71 10.40 -47.61
CA ASN A 609 -2.79 10.58 -49.07
C ASN A 609 -4.17 10.19 -49.62
N SER A 610 -4.78 9.13 -49.08
CA SER A 610 -6.12 8.68 -49.50
C SER A 610 -7.27 9.59 -49.04
N VAL A 611 -7.09 10.32 -47.94
CA VAL A 611 -8.08 11.27 -47.41
C VAL A 611 -8.03 12.60 -48.19
N GLU A 612 -6.84 13.06 -48.56
CA GLU A 612 -6.68 14.24 -49.44
C GLU A 612 -7.26 14.00 -50.84
N GLU A 613 -7.10 12.80 -51.42
CA GLU A 613 -7.70 12.44 -52.71
C GLU A 613 -9.23 12.34 -52.69
N ALA A 614 -9.86 12.13 -51.52
CA ALA A 614 -11.31 12.03 -51.39
C ALA A 614 -12.02 13.38 -51.12
N VAL A 615 -11.25 14.44 -50.85
CA VAL A 615 -11.75 15.79 -50.54
C VAL A 615 -11.51 16.78 -51.71
N VAL A 616 -10.77 16.37 -52.75
CA VAL A 616 -10.63 17.06 -54.05
C VAL A 616 -11.62 16.48 -55.04
#